data_AF-A0A4Q7PAI3-F1
#
_entry.id   AF-A0A4Q7PAI3-F1
#
_cell.length_a   1.000
_cell.length_b   1.000
_cell.length_c   1.000
_cell.angle_alpha   90.00
_cell.angle_beta   90.00
_cell.angle_gamma   90.00
#
_symmetry.space_group_name_H-M   'P 1'
#
loop_
_entity.id
_entity.type
_entity.pdbx_description
1 polymer ?
#
loop_
_entity_poly.entity_id
_entity_poly.type
_entity_poly.pdbx_seq_one_letter_code
_entity_poly.pdbx_strand_id
1 'polypeptide(L)'
;MRTVFLILIGLHALIHLLGFIKGFNLTEIKDFPLQISKSMGLIWLGAFFLLTATLVFYFLKHPFWWLFGFAGLVLSQALIFSQWSEAKFGTIPNLILLLVVIVAFFQFRF
;
A
#
# COMPACT_ATOMS: atom_id res chain seq x y z
N MET A 1 3.96 18.45 -5.32
CA MET A 1 2.97 17.37 -5.05
C MET A 1 3.41 16.01 -5.61
N ARG A 2 3.83 15.91 -6.90
CA ARG A 2 4.27 14.64 -7.53
C ARG A 2 5.30 13.86 -6.70
N THR A 3 6.38 14.52 -6.25
CA THR A 3 7.45 13.87 -5.48
C THR A 3 6.97 13.35 -4.12
N VAL A 4 6.14 14.12 -3.41
CA VAL A 4 5.57 13.71 -2.12
C VAL A 4 4.69 12.47 -2.28
N PHE A 5 3.85 12.43 -3.33
CA PHE A 5 3.04 11.24 -3.63
C PHE A 5 3.92 10.01 -3.91
N LEU A 6 4.95 10.15 -4.76
CA LEU A 6 5.89 9.07 -5.08
C LEU A 6 6.61 8.54 -3.83
N ILE A 7 7.09 9.43 -2.96
CA ILE A 7 7.73 9.06 -1.69
C ILE A 7 6.74 8.34 -0.79
N LEU A 8 5.55 8.90 -0.61
CA LEU A 8 4.54 8.35 0.31
C LEU A 8 4.10 6.95 -0.13
N ILE A 9 3.75 6.77 -1.41
CA ILE A 9 3.33 5.46 -1.91
C ILE A 9 4.47 4.44 -1.92
N GLY A 10 5.70 4.89 -2.22
CA GLY A 10 6.90 4.04 -2.17
C GLY A 10 7.20 3.54 -0.75
N LEU A 11 7.20 4.43 0.24
CA LEU A 11 7.38 4.05 1.65
C LEU A 11 6.25 3.14 2.13
N HIS A 12 5.00 3.43 1.74
CA HIS A 12 3.85 2.59 2.10
C HIS A 12 3.96 1.19 1.49
N ALA A 13 4.37 1.08 0.23
CA ALA A 13 4.64 -0.21 -0.41
C ALA A 13 5.74 -0.98 0.34
N LEU A 14 6.84 -0.33 0.71
CA LEU A 14 7.92 -0.98 1.47
C LEU A 14 7.46 -1.49 2.84
N ILE A 15 6.57 -0.77 3.54
CA ILE A 15 5.94 -1.29 4.76
C ILE A 15 5.17 -2.58 4.49
N HIS A 16 4.46 -2.64 3.36
CA HIS A 16 3.75 -3.87 2.95
C HIS A 16 4.72 -5.04 2.69
N LEU A 17 5.89 -4.76 2.10
CA LEU A 17 6.94 -5.75 1.92
C LEU A 17 7.49 -6.26 3.26
N LEU A 18 7.67 -5.39 4.26
CA LEU A 18 8.08 -5.79 5.61
C LEU A 18 7.09 -6.74 6.26
N GLY A 19 5.78 -6.53 6.06
CA GLY A 19 4.78 -7.47 6.59
C GLY A 19 4.81 -8.84 5.92
N PHE A 20 5.12 -8.93 4.62
CA PHE A 20 5.40 -10.22 3.97
C PHE A 20 6.63 -10.90 4.57
N ILE A 21 7.74 -10.16 4.71
CA ILE A 21 8.98 -10.67 5.31
C ILE A 21 8.72 -11.22 6.72
N LYS A 22 7.94 -10.49 7.52
CA LYS A 22 7.50 -10.92 8.85
C LYS A 22 6.64 -12.18 8.79
N GLY A 23 5.62 -12.22 7.94
CA GLY A 23 4.69 -13.35 7.84
C GLY A 23 5.35 -14.67 7.43
N PHE A 24 6.45 -14.58 6.68
CA PHE A 24 7.26 -15.73 6.26
C PHE A 24 8.46 -16.00 7.17
N ASN A 25 8.69 -15.17 8.20
CA ASN A 25 9.86 -15.23 9.07
C ASN A 25 11.19 -15.30 8.29
N LEU A 26 11.32 -14.52 7.20
CA LEU A 26 12.52 -14.52 6.37
C LEU A 26 13.72 -13.89 7.09
N THR A 27 13.46 -12.94 7.99
CA THR A 27 14.45 -12.36 8.90
C THR A 27 13.75 -11.82 10.15
N GLU A 28 14.51 -11.63 11.22
CA GLU A 28 14.01 -11.01 12.45
C GLU A 28 13.91 -9.48 12.25
N ILE A 29 12.69 -8.96 12.25
CA ILE A 29 12.44 -7.52 12.23
C ILE A 29 12.18 -7.06 13.67
N LYS A 30 13.19 -6.40 14.25
CA LYS A 30 13.06 -5.70 15.54
C LYS A 30 12.02 -4.58 15.40
N ASP A 31 11.24 -4.35 16.47
CA ASP A 31 10.24 -3.28 16.55
C ASP A 31 9.10 -3.36 15.52
N PHE A 32 8.79 -4.55 15.01
CA PHE A 32 7.59 -4.82 14.19
C PHE A 32 6.59 -5.69 14.98
N PRO A 33 5.66 -5.07 15.73
CA PRO A 33 4.82 -5.75 16.72
C PRO A 33 3.74 -6.64 16.10
N LEU A 34 3.50 -6.51 14.78
CA LEU A 34 2.48 -7.25 14.06
C LEU A 34 2.78 -8.75 14.03
N GLN A 35 1.79 -9.54 14.44
CA GLN A 35 1.78 -11.00 14.33
C GLN A 35 1.11 -11.38 13.02
N ILE A 36 1.91 -11.76 12.03
CA ILE A 36 1.44 -12.02 10.66
C ILE A 36 1.58 -13.51 10.38
N SER A 37 0.48 -14.17 10.04
CA SER A 37 0.54 -15.56 9.56
C SER A 37 1.10 -15.62 8.12
N LYS A 38 1.57 -16.79 7.67
CA LYS A 38 2.06 -16.96 6.28
C LYS A 38 1.00 -16.58 5.24
N SER A 39 -0.26 -16.96 5.46
CA SER A 39 -1.36 -16.63 4.55
C SER A 39 -1.62 -15.13 4.49
N MET A 40 -1.60 -14.44 5.64
CA MET A 40 -1.69 -12.98 5.67
C MET A 40 -0.48 -12.34 5.00
N GLY A 41 0.73 -12.89 5.18
CA GLY A 41 1.94 -12.43 4.50
C GLY A 41 1.80 -12.36 2.97
N LEU A 42 1.09 -13.31 2.35
CA LEU A 42 0.79 -13.26 0.91
C LEU A 42 -0.14 -12.11 0.54
N ILE A 43 -1.11 -11.77 1.39
CA ILE A 43 -2.00 -10.63 1.19
C ILE A 43 -1.21 -9.31 1.30
N TRP A 44 -0.30 -9.22 2.27
CA TRP A 44 0.66 -8.10 2.39
C TRP A 44 1.52 -7.96 1.11
N LEU A 45 2.01 -9.08 0.56
CA LEU A 45 2.75 -9.08 -0.70
C LEU A 45 1.90 -8.61 -1.90
N GLY A 46 0.63 -9.01 -1.94
CA GLY A 46 -0.33 -8.52 -2.94
C GLY A 46 -0.52 -7.00 -2.88
N ALA A 47 -0.65 -6.44 -1.66
CA ALA A 47 -0.73 -5.00 -1.46
C ALA A 47 0.56 -4.29 -1.91
N PHE A 48 1.74 -4.85 -1.59
CA PHE A 48 3.03 -4.35 -2.07
C PHE A 48 3.08 -4.26 -3.60
N PHE A 49 2.66 -5.32 -4.32
CA PHE A 49 2.69 -5.30 -5.79
C PHE A 49 1.70 -4.29 -6.38
N LEU A 50 0.49 -4.16 -5.85
CA LEU A 50 -0.49 -3.17 -6.32
C LEU A 50 0.02 -1.73 -6.12
N LEU A 51 0.57 -1.42 -4.95
CA LEU A 51 1.11 -0.10 -4.64
C LEU A 51 2.38 0.20 -5.46
N THR A 52 3.23 -0.80 -5.69
CA THR A 52 4.41 -0.67 -6.56
C THR A 52 4.01 -0.48 -8.03
N ALA A 53 3.01 -1.21 -8.53
CA ALA A 53 2.46 -1.00 -9.86
C ALA A 53 1.90 0.43 -10.00
N THR A 54 1.20 0.91 -8.97
CA THR A 54 0.72 2.30 -8.92
C THR A 54 1.87 3.30 -9.00
N LEU A 55 2.94 3.10 -8.23
CA LEU A 55 4.15 3.93 -8.26
C LEU A 55 4.77 3.98 -9.66
N VAL A 56 4.99 2.81 -10.28
CA VAL A 56 5.60 2.68 -11.62
C VAL A 56 4.70 3.31 -12.69
N PHE A 57 3.41 2.99 -12.70
CA PHE A 57 2.48 3.50 -13.70
C PHE A 57 2.25 5.00 -13.56
N TYR A 58 2.19 5.52 -12.34
CA TYR A 58 2.14 6.97 -12.12
C TYR A 58 3.44 7.66 -12.60
N PHE A 59 4.60 7.04 -12.37
CA PHE A 59 5.88 7.56 -12.87
C PHE A 59 5.91 7.62 -14.40
N LEU A 60 5.43 6.55 -15.06
CA LEU A 60 5.31 6.43 -16.51
C LEU A 60 4.12 7.20 -17.12
N LYS A 61 3.31 7.87 -16.28
CA LYS A 61 2.08 8.59 -16.68
C LYS A 61 1.04 7.68 -17.38
N HIS A 62 1.02 6.40 -17.08
CA HIS A 62 0.07 5.45 -17.67
C HIS A 62 -1.35 5.75 -17.16
N PRO A 63 -2.38 5.88 -18.03
CA PRO A 63 -3.67 6.47 -17.66
C PRO A 63 -4.46 5.66 -16.63
N PHE A 64 -4.19 4.36 -16.50
CA PHE A 64 -4.85 3.46 -15.55
C PHE A 64 -4.14 3.33 -14.19
N TRP A 65 -3.13 4.14 -13.88
CA TRP A 65 -2.39 4.05 -12.60
C TRP A 65 -3.32 4.11 -11.38
N TRP A 66 -4.39 4.90 -11.45
CA TRP A 66 -5.34 5.11 -10.36
C TRP A 66 -6.12 3.83 -9.99
N LEU A 67 -6.34 2.93 -10.95
CA LEU A 67 -7.05 1.67 -10.71
C LEU A 67 -6.24 0.74 -9.80
N PHE A 68 -4.94 0.59 -10.07
CA PHE A 68 -4.02 -0.14 -9.21
C PHE A 68 -3.89 0.52 -7.85
N GLY A 69 -3.88 1.86 -7.82
CA GLY A 69 -3.83 2.64 -6.58
C GLY A 69 -5.04 2.35 -5.71
N PHE A 70 -6.23 2.43 -6.28
CA PHE A 70 -7.47 2.14 -5.56
C PHE A 70 -7.50 0.71 -5.01
N ALA A 71 -7.19 -0.28 -5.84
CA ALA A 71 -7.15 -1.68 -5.41
C ALA A 71 -6.14 -1.92 -4.28
N GLY A 72 -4.93 -1.36 -4.41
CA GLY A 72 -3.88 -1.46 -3.40
C GLY A 72 -4.28 -0.80 -2.07
N LEU A 73 -4.95 0.36 -2.12
CA LEU A 73 -5.43 1.07 -0.92
C LEU A 73 -6.57 0.32 -0.22
N VAL A 74 -7.51 -0.26 -0.96
CA VAL A 74 -8.57 -1.11 -0.40
C VAL A 74 -7.97 -2.31 0.32
N LEU A 75 -7.04 -3.02 -0.33
CA LEU A 75 -6.37 -4.17 0.26
C LEU A 75 -5.55 -3.76 1.50
N SER A 76 -4.81 -2.66 1.40
CA SER A 76 -4.06 -2.08 2.53
C SER A 76 -4.99 -1.72 3.70
N GLN A 77 -6.17 -1.16 3.44
CA GLN A 77 -7.10 -0.79 4.50
C GLN A 77 -7.71 -2.02 5.17
N ALA A 78 -8.02 -3.08 4.39
CA ALA A 78 -8.47 -4.35 4.95
C ALA A 78 -7.42 -4.97 5.89
N LEU A 79 -6.15 -4.94 5.50
CA LEU A 79 -5.04 -5.38 6.35
C LEU A 79 -4.93 -4.55 7.64
N ILE A 80 -5.06 -3.23 7.56
CA ILE A 80 -5.06 -2.35 8.74
C ILE A 80 -6.21 -2.69 9.69
N PHE A 81 -7.42 -2.92 9.18
CA PHE A 81 -8.55 -3.30 10.03
C PHE A 81 -8.34 -4.65 10.71
N SER A 82 -7.72 -5.62 10.04
CA SER A 82 -7.40 -6.92 10.65
C SER A 82 -6.40 -6.84 11.80
N GLN A 83 -5.61 -5.76 11.89
CA GLN A 83 -4.58 -5.57 12.92
C GLN A 83 -4.67 -4.16 13.53
N TRP A 84 -5.90 -3.71 13.83
CA TRP A 84 -6.19 -2.31 14.17
C TRP A 84 -5.35 -1.74 15.33
N SER A 85 -5.15 -2.50 16.41
CA SER A 85 -4.44 -2.02 17.61
C SER A 85 -3.05 -1.47 17.27
N GLU A 86 -2.33 -2.18 16.41
CA GLU A 86 -0.95 -1.90 16.02
C GLU A 86 -0.84 -1.12 14.70
N ALA A 87 -1.78 -1.31 13.76
CA ALA A 87 -1.65 -0.81 12.38
C ALA A 87 -2.49 0.44 12.06
N LYS A 88 -3.36 0.92 12.97
CA LYS A 88 -4.29 2.04 12.72
C LYS A 88 -3.65 3.30 12.12
N PHE A 89 -2.39 3.61 12.45
CA PHE A 89 -1.70 4.78 11.89
C PHE A 89 -1.44 4.66 10.39
N GLY A 90 -1.41 3.43 9.85
CA GLY A 90 -1.36 3.17 8.41
C GLY A 90 -2.59 3.72 7.67
N THR A 91 -3.70 4.02 8.34
CA THR A 91 -4.86 4.67 7.71
C THR A 91 -4.55 6.10 7.27
N ILE A 92 -3.61 6.80 7.92
CA ILE A 92 -3.23 8.17 7.55
C ILE A 92 -2.65 8.24 6.13
N PRO A 93 -1.55 7.51 5.78
CA PRO A 93 -1.06 7.49 4.40
C PRO A 93 -2.12 6.95 3.43
N ASN A 94 -2.92 5.96 3.84
CA ASN A 94 -4.00 5.43 3.01
C ASN A 94 -5.03 6.50 2.60
N LEU A 95 -5.48 7.33 3.54
CA LEU A 95 -6.43 8.41 3.26
C LEU A 95 -5.81 9.48 2.36
N ILE A 96 -4.56 9.88 2.61
CA ILE A 96 -3.85 10.86 1.77
C ILE A 96 -3.73 10.36 0.34
N LEU A 97 -3.32 9.10 0.15
CA LEU A 97 -3.19 8.49 -1.17
C LEU A 97 -4.57 8.31 -1.84
N LEU A 98 -5.61 7.98 -1.08
CA LEU A 98 -6.97 7.82 -1.59
C LEU A 98 -7.51 9.13 -2.17
N LEU A 99 -7.25 10.27 -1.54
CA LEU A 99 -7.65 11.57 -2.09
C LEU A 99 -7.02 11.81 -3.47
N VAL A 100 -5.74 11.47 -3.65
CA VAL A 100 -5.04 11.62 -4.93
C VAL A 100 -5.62 10.67 -5.98
N VAL A 101 -5.92 9.43 -5.60
CA VAL A 101 -6.56 8.43 -6.48
C VAL A 101 -7.96 8.88 -6.91
N ILE A 102 -8.77 9.42 -6.00
CA ILE A 102 -10.13 9.92 -6.30
C ILE A 102 -10.08 11.09 -7.28
N VAL A 103 -9.18 12.07 -7.07
CA VAL A 103 -9.01 13.19 -8.00
C VAL A 103 -8.62 12.68 -9.39
N ALA A 104 -7.73 11.69 -9.46
CA ALA A 104 -7.32 11.09 -10.73
C ALA A 104 -8.47 10.37 -11.44
N PHE A 105 -9.31 9.66 -10.70
CA PHE A 105 -10.50 9.03 -11.24
C PHE A 105 -11.47 10.04 -11.85
N PHE A 106 -11.74 11.16 -11.17
CA PHE A 106 -12.61 12.22 -11.71
C PHE A 106 -12.03 12.93 -12.94
N GLN A 107 -10.70 12.94 -13.10
CA GLN A 107 -10.02 13.50 -14.27
C GLN A 107 -9.88 12.49 -15.42
N PHE A 108 -10.11 11.20 -15.15
CA PHE A 108 -10.00 10.15 -16.15
C PHE A 108 -11.11 10.29 -17.20
N ARG A 109 -10.72 10.27 -18.46
CA ARG A 109 -11.64 10.27 -19.61
C ARG A 109 -11.54 8.91 -20.29
N PHE A 110 -12.68 8.27 -20.47
CA PHE A 110 -12.82 6.99 -21.16
C PHE A 110 -12.65 7.15 -22.68
#